data_AF-A0A954H9H4-F1
#
_entry.id   AF-A0A954H9H4-F1
#
_cell.length_a   1.000
_cell.length_b   1.000
_cell.length_c   1.000
_cell.angle_alpha   90.00
_cell.angle_beta   90.00
_cell.angle_gamma   90.00
#
_symmetry.space_group_name_H-M   'P 1'
#
loop_
_entity.id
_entity.type
_entity.pdbx_description
1 polymer ?
#
loop_
_entity_poly.entity_id
_entity_poly.type
_entity_poly.pdbx_seq_one_letter_code
_entity_poly.pdbx_strand_id
1 'polypeptide(L)' 'VKPWGVDTASGVESAPGVKDHQLIVEFVAAATN' A
#
# COMPACT_ATOMS: atom_id res chain seq x y z
N VAL A 1 -3.02 -14.39 8.41
CA VAL A 1 -4.11 -14.88 7.51
C VAL A 1 -3.55 -15.08 6.10
N LYS A 2 -4.19 -15.84 5.20
CA LYS A 2 -3.80 -15.95 3.77
C LYS A 2 -4.94 -15.42 2.89
N PRO A 3 -5.05 -14.10 2.71
CA PRO A 3 -6.13 -13.52 1.93
C PRO A 3 -5.90 -13.77 0.44
N TRP A 4 -6.96 -13.68 -0.36
CA TRP A 4 -6.85 -13.73 -1.82
C TRP A 4 -6.16 -12.47 -2.38
N GLY A 5 -6.31 -11.33 -1.69
CA GLY A 5 -5.64 -10.09 -2.01
C GLY A 5 -5.68 -9.14 -0.82
N VAL A 6 -4.90 -8.06 -0.92
CA VAL A 6 -4.85 -6.98 0.08
C VAL A 6 -5.11 -5.65 -0.61
N ASP A 7 -5.79 -4.75 0.08
CA ASP A 7 -6.10 -3.40 -0.39
C ASP A 7 -5.75 -2.39 0.71
N THR A 8 -5.38 -1.17 0.30
CA THR A 8 -5.15 -0.07 1.23
C THR A 8 -5.48 1.27 0.57
N ALA A 9 -6.18 2.13 1.32
CA ALA A 9 -6.47 3.50 0.91
C ALA A 9 -5.42 4.46 1.48
N SER A 10 -5.62 4.95 2.71
CA SER A 10 -4.76 5.97 3.34
C SER A 10 -3.38 5.46 3.76
N GLY A 11 -3.16 4.15 3.81
CA GLY A 11 -1.87 3.56 4.21
C GLY A 11 -0.70 3.85 3.26
N VAL A 12 -0.97 4.48 2.11
CA VAL A 12 0.04 4.87 1.10
C VAL A 12 -0.11 6.33 0.67
N GLU A 13 -0.66 7.18 1.54
CA GLU A 13 -0.89 8.61 1.26
C GLU A 13 0.10 9.50 2.03
N SER A 14 0.61 10.56 1.38
CA SER A 14 1.41 11.61 2.03
C SER A 14 0.54 12.74 2.62
N ALA A 15 -0.67 12.89 2.09
CA ALA A 15 -1.72 13.80 2.52
C ALA A 15 -3.08 13.23 2.07
N PRO A 16 -4.23 13.65 2.65
CA PRO A 16 -5.53 13.09 2.30
C PRO A 16 -5.81 13.11 0.79
N GLY A 17 -5.93 11.92 0.19
CA GLY A 17 -6.18 11.73 -1.24
C GLY A 17 -4.96 11.88 -2.16
N VAL A 18 -3.76 12.14 -1.61
CA VAL A 18 -2.51 12.23 -2.38
C VAL A 18 -1.65 11.02 -2.10
N LYS A 19 -1.49 10.16 -3.10
CA LYS A 19 -0.68 8.94 -3.02
C LYS A 19 0.80 9.27 -3.04
N ASP A 20 1.56 8.59 -2.18
CA ASP A 20 3.01 8.61 -2.19
C ASP A 20 3.54 7.40 -2.97
N HIS A 21 4.35 7.65 -4.00
CA HIS A 21 4.88 6.58 -4.84
C HIS A 21 5.86 5.66 -4.09
N GLN A 22 6.65 6.17 -3.15
CA GLN A 22 7.58 5.35 -2.37
C GLN A 22 6.81 4.40 -1.45
N LEU A 23 5.76 4.90 -0.78
CA LEU A 23 4.92 4.06 0.08
C LEU A 23 4.18 2.97 -0.72
N ILE A 24 3.74 3.25 -1.95
CA ILE A 24 3.16 2.23 -2.83
C ILE A 24 4.18 1.13 -3.15
N VAL A 25 5.41 1.51 -3.50
CA VAL A 25 6.47 0.54 -3.82
C VAL A 25 6.78 -0.34 -2.61
N GLU A 26 6.91 0.25 -1.42
CA GLU A 26 7.13 -0.48 -0.17
C GLU A 26 5.96 -1.41 0.17
N PHE A 27 4.72 -0.94 -0.01
CA PHE A 27 3.52 -1.75 0.22
C PHE A 27 3.47 -2.99 -0.69
N VAL A 28 3.72 -2.82 -1.99
CA VAL A 28 3.71 -3.95 -2.94
C VAL A 28 4.83 -4.92 -2.60
N ALA A 29 6.04 -4.43 -2.32
CA ALA A 29 7.18 -5.28 -1.94
C ALA A 29 6.85 -6.12 -0.70
N ALA A 30 6.26 -5.49 0.33
CA ALA A 30 5.85 -6.18 1.56
C ALA A 30 4.68 -7.16 1.36
N ALA A 31 3.76 -6.88 0.43
CA ALA A 31 2.61 -7.74 0.15
C ALA A 31 2.97 -8.99 -0.68
N THR A 32 4.06 -8.94 -1.44
CA THR A 32 4.50 -10.05 -2.30
C THR A 32 5.61 -10.92 -1.72
N ASN A 33 6.20 -10.52 -0.58
CA ASN A 33 7.29 -11.24 0.08
C ASN A 33 6.76 -12.13 1.20
#